data_AF-M5G8G9-F1
#
_entry.id   AF-M5G8G9-F1
#
_cell.length_a   1.000
_cell.length_b   1.000
_cell.length_c   1.000
_cell.angle_alpha   90.00
_cell.angle_beta   90.00
_cell.angle_gamma   90.00
#
_symmetry.space_group_name_H-M   'P 1'
#
loop_
_entity.id
_entity.type
_entity.pdbx_description
1 polymer ?
#
loop_
_entity_poly.entity_id
_entity_poly.type
_entity_poly.pdbx_seq_one_letter_code
_entity_poly.pdbx_strand_id
1 'polypeptide(L)'
;MALDTARWTPDCQKWIQAEHDKRCRAYNRALDELESLVMQRLFKMEKWNLRGTGYKMCTAIARALKPRSTSIQAALLHYNILAKQLGRPPLLFTQVLEYSFLTDFALLCYLRNNILHKSWSTPNIRQATVKWLLVQCASQEIHRLDIEIHRVWSAVHLEVPILELAIEATKRRGEELLACKMTAELKKKWWVDARLCECLAQLARLPGFSGTLLTATCVGQAGDPAAQLSHQVPAHGEDDALSEKEVGEEGEVGEEGEEGKEDLDNEQVTEVEQLAQVFSELKTS
;
A
#
# COMPACT_ATOMS: atom_id res chain seq x y z
N MET A 1 -22.14 -3.27 50.39
CA MET A 1 -22.58 -4.09 49.24
C MET A 1 -22.11 -5.51 49.47
N ALA A 2 -23.00 -6.42 49.86
CA ALA A 2 -22.65 -7.83 49.99
C ALA A 2 -22.48 -8.41 48.57
N LEU A 3 -21.28 -8.89 48.25
CA LEU A 3 -21.06 -9.64 47.02
C LEU A 3 -21.80 -10.98 47.16
N ASP A 4 -22.80 -11.19 46.31
CA ASP A 4 -23.57 -12.43 46.21
C ASP A 4 -22.65 -13.56 45.69
N THR A 5 -22.04 -14.28 46.62
CA THR A 5 -21.03 -15.34 46.38
C THR A 5 -21.63 -16.75 46.29
N ALA A 6 -22.95 -16.87 46.13
CA ALA A 6 -23.58 -18.17 45.92
C ALA A 6 -23.03 -18.83 44.64
N ARG A 7 -22.55 -20.08 44.77
CA ARG A 7 -22.00 -20.86 43.66
C ARG A 7 -23.08 -21.06 42.60
N TRP A 8 -22.79 -20.67 41.35
CA TRP A 8 -23.74 -20.83 40.24
C TRP A 8 -24.01 -22.31 39.99
N THR A 9 -25.28 -22.69 39.97
CA THR A 9 -25.74 -24.03 39.59
C THR A 9 -26.32 -24.00 38.17
N PRO A 10 -26.40 -25.16 37.47
CA PRO A 10 -26.91 -25.23 36.09
C PRO A 10 -28.30 -24.62 35.88
N ASP A 11 -29.15 -24.62 36.92
CA ASP A 11 -30.51 -24.09 36.87
C ASP A 11 -30.59 -22.57 37.12
N CYS A 12 -29.48 -21.95 37.56
CA CYS A 12 -29.46 -20.51 37.79
C CYS A 12 -29.48 -19.74 36.47
N GLN A 13 -30.28 -18.67 36.40
CA GLN A 13 -30.33 -17.78 35.24
C GLN A 13 -28.95 -17.23 34.84
N LYS A 14 -28.09 -16.91 35.82
CA LYS A 14 -26.71 -16.45 35.59
C LYS A 14 -25.87 -17.51 34.86
N TRP A 15 -26.07 -18.80 35.16
CA TRP A 15 -25.37 -19.91 34.49
C TRP A 15 -25.84 -20.07 33.05
N ILE A 16 -27.16 -20.09 32.82
CA ILE A 16 -27.76 -20.21 31.49
C ILE A 16 -27.30 -19.07 30.58
N GLN A 17 -27.29 -17.84 31.10
CA GLN A 17 -26.75 -16.67 30.39
C GLN A 17 -25.27 -16.83 30.06
N ALA A 18 -24.44 -17.22 31.02
CA ALA A 18 -23.01 -17.41 30.79
C ALA A 18 -22.72 -18.52 29.76
N GLU A 19 -23.53 -19.57 29.74
CA GLU A 19 -23.44 -20.64 28.76
C GLU A 19 -23.85 -20.18 27.36
N HIS A 20 -24.94 -19.41 27.26
CA HIS A 20 -25.33 -18.75 26.00
C HIS A 20 -24.22 -17.82 25.49
N ASP A 21 -23.66 -16.97 26.36
CA ASP A 21 -22.55 -16.07 26.02
C ASP A 21 -21.31 -16.84 25.57
N LYS A 22 -21.01 -17.98 26.20
CA LYS A 22 -19.91 -18.85 25.78
C LYS A 22 -20.11 -19.38 24.35
N ARG A 23 -21.33 -19.83 24.02
CA ARG A 23 -21.69 -20.28 22.66
C ARG A 23 -21.61 -19.13 21.66
N CYS A 24 -22.12 -17.94 22.00
CA CYS A 24 -22.00 -16.74 21.18
C CYS A 24 -20.54 -16.32 20.95
N ARG A 25 -19.67 -16.39 21.97
CA ARG A 25 -18.23 -16.13 21.82
C ARG A 25 -17.52 -17.15 20.95
N ALA A 26 -17.89 -18.43 21.03
CA ALA A 26 -17.34 -19.47 20.16
C ALA A 26 -17.74 -19.22 18.71
N TYR A 27 -19.02 -18.95 18.46
CA TYR A 27 -19.52 -18.60 17.13
C TYR A 27 -18.83 -17.36 16.54
N ASN A 28 -18.68 -16.28 17.33
CA ASN A 28 -18.01 -15.07 16.86
C ASN A 28 -16.55 -15.33 16.50
N ARG A 29 -15.82 -16.15 17.28
CA ARG A 29 -14.44 -16.52 16.96
C ARG A 29 -14.33 -17.31 15.65
N ALA A 30 -15.24 -18.26 15.42
CA ALA A 30 -15.28 -19.00 14.16
C ALA A 30 -15.60 -18.10 12.96
N LEU A 31 -16.43 -17.08 13.17
CA LEU A 31 -16.70 -16.07 12.14
C LEU A 31 -15.47 -15.20 11.86
N ASP A 32 -14.79 -14.69 12.90
CA ASP A 32 -13.58 -13.88 12.77
C ASP A 32 -12.44 -14.67 12.06
N GLU A 33 -12.33 -15.98 12.35
CA GLU A 33 -11.37 -16.88 11.69
C GLU A 33 -11.69 -17.06 10.20
N LEU A 34 -12.95 -17.35 9.87
CA LEU A 34 -13.41 -17.48 8.49
C LEU A 34 -13.15 -16.19 7.69
N GLU A 35 -13.44 -15.03 8.29
CA GLU A 35 -13.18 -13.72 7.70
C GLU A 35 -11.70 -13.51 7.40
N SER A 36 -10.83 -13.72 8.38
CA SER A 36 -9.39 -13.54 8.20
C SER A 36 -8.85 -14.38 7.04
N LEU A 37 -9.31 -15.63 6.91
CA LEU A 37 -8.89 -16.52 5.83
C LEU A 37 -9.37 -16.04 4.45
N VAL A 38 -10.61 -15.55 4.37
CA VAL A 38 -11.17 -15.00 3.12
C VAL A 38 -10.46 -13.71 2.72
N MET A 39 -10.24 -12.79 3.65
CA MET A 39 -9.48 -11.56 3.41
C MET A 39 -8.06 -11.87 2.93
N GLN A 40 -7.37 -12.79 3.61
CA GLN A 40 -6.04 -13.24 3.18
C GLN A 40 -6.04 -13.83 1.76
N ARG A 41 -7.09 -14.54 1.36
CA ARG A 41 -7.24 -15.04 0.00
C ARG A 41 -7.44 -13.89 -0.99
N LEU A 42 -8.32 -12.94 -0.69
CA LEU A 42 -8.60 -11.78 -1.54
C LEU A 42 -7.33 -10.96 -1.80
N PHE A 43 -6.58 -10.59 -0.75
CA PHE A 43 -5.32 -9.86 -0.92
C PHE A 43 -4.29 -10.61 -1.76
N LYS A 44 -4.31 -11.95 -1.72
CA LYS A 44 -3.40 -12.77 -2.54
C LYS A 44 -3.84 -12.86 -3.98
N MET A 45 -5.14 -12.93 -4.24
CA MET A 45 -5.68 -12.83 -5.60
C MET A 45 -5.43 -11.44 -6.19
N GLU A 46 -5.52 -10.37 -5.40
CA GLU A 46 -5.20 -9.02 -5.86
C GLU A 46 -3.72 -8.90 -6.24
N LYS A 47 -2.81 -9.45 -5.41
CA LYS A 47 -1.38 -9.54 -5.76
C LYS A 47 -1.11 -10.34 -7.03
N TRP A 48 -1.88 -11.40 -7.28
CA TRP A 48 -1.79 -12.19 -8.51
C TRP A 48 -2.23 -11.38 -9.74
N ASN A 49 -3.23 -10.51 -9.59
CA ASN A 49 -3.76 -9.67 -10.66
C ASN A 49 -2.93 -8.39 -10.94
N LEU A 50 -1.82 -8.15 -10.22
CA LEU A 50 -0.94 -7.01 -10.47
C LEU A 50 -0.10 -7.22 -11.74
N ARG A 51 -0.10 -6.23 -12.63
CA ARG A 51 0.79 -6.20 -13.81
C ARG A 51 2.25 -6.04 -13.33
N GLY A 52 3.16 -6.85 -13.87
CA GLY A 52 4.59 -6.86 -13.50
C GLY A 52 5.01 -8.00 -12.58
N THR A 53 4.09 -8.90 -12.24
CA THR A 53 4.39 -10.10 -11.44
C THR A 53 4.99 -11.18 -12.35
N GLY A 54 6.27 -11.52 -12.19
CA GLY A 54 6.94 -12.55 -13.01
C GLY A 54 6.35 -13.95 -12.81
N TYR A 55 6.52 -14.83 -13.81
CA TYR A 55 5.96 -16.20 -13.84
C TYR A 55 6.14 -16.97 -12.52
N LYS A 56 7.36 -17.01 -11.98
CA LYS A 56 7.68 -17.70 -10.71
C LYS A 56 6.82 -17.22 -9.52
N MET A 57 6.57 -15.92 -9.44
CA MET A 57 5.76 -15.34 -8.36
C MET A 57 4.27 -15.67 -8.56
N CYS A 58 3.76 -15.62 -9.80
CA CYS A 58 2.41 -16.07 -10.11
C CYS A 58 2.19 -17.54 -9.73
N THR A 59 3.15 -18.42 -10.06
CA THR A 59 3.11 -19.84 -9.70
C THR A 59 3.15 -20.04 -8.18
N ALA A 60 4.00 -19.30 -7.46
CA ALA A 60 4.07 -19.35 -6.01
C ALA A 60 2.75 -18.90 -5.35
N ILE A 61 2.11 -17.84 -5.86
CA ILE A 61 0.81 -17.37 -5.38
C ILE A 61 -0.27 -18.42 -5.63
N ALA A 62 -0.32 -19.00 -6.84
CA ALA A 62 -1.28 -20.05 -7.19
C ALA A 62 -1.13 -21.30 -6.30
N ARG A 63 0.11 -21.78 -6.08
CA ARG A 63 0.40 -22.88 -5.14
C ARG A 63 -0.08 -22.57 -3.74
N ALA A 64 0.10 -21.33 -3.29
CA ALA A 64 -0.32 -20.92 -1.96
C ALA A 64 -1.84 -20.67 -1.85
N LEU A 65 -2.58 -20.51 -2.95
CA LEU A 65 -4.04 -20.39 -2.93
C LEU A 65 -4.74 -21.73 -2.66
N LYS A 66 -4.20 -22.86 -3.16
CA LYS A 66 -4.74 -24.22 -2.95
C LYS A 66 -4.97 -24.56 -1.46
N PRO A 67 -3.95 -24.53 -0.57
CA PRO A 67 -4.14 -24.86 0.84
C PRO A 67 -5.01 -23.84 1.58
N ARG A 68 -5.13 -22.61 1.08
CA ARG A 68 -6.03 -21.62 1.69
C ARG A 68 -7.49 -21.89 1.38
N SER A 69 -7.78 -22.42 0.19
CA SER A 69 -9.13 -22.89 -0.14
C SER A 69 -9.59 -23.97 0.83
N THR A 70 -8.73 -24.94 1.14
CA THR A 70 -9.04 -26.01 2.10
C THR A 70 -9.18 -25.47 3.53
N SER A 71 -8.34 -24.53 3.96
CA SER A 71 -8.50 -23.84 5.25
C SER A 71 -9.84 -23.09 5.35
N ILE A 72 -10.26 -22.40 4.28
CA ILE A 72 -11.56 -21.70 4.24
C ILE A 72 -12.71 -22.70 4.35
N GLN A 73 -12.63 -23.84 3.66
CA GLN A 73 -13.64 -24.90 3.79
C GLN A 73 -13.74 -25.44 5.22
N ALA A 74 -12.60 -25.69 5.87
CA ALA A 74 -12.58 -26.15 7.27
C ALA A 74 -13.18 -25.10 8.23
N ALA A 75 -12.80 -23.83 8.08
CA ALA A 75 -13.35 -22.74 8.89
C ALA A 75 -14.86 -22.54 8.63
N LEU A 76 -15.32 -22.68 7.39
CA LEU A 76 -16.74 -22.62 7.02
C LEU A 76 -17.54 -23.74 7.69
N LEU A 77 -17.00 -24.97 7.71
CA LEU A 77 -17.63 -26.09 8.41
C LEU A 77 -17.74 -25.81 9.91
N HIS A 78 -16.67 -25.32 10.52
CA HIS A 78 -16.67 -24.96 11.94
C HIS A 78 -17.71 -23.87 12.26
N TYR A 79 -17.75 -22.83 11.43
CA TYR A 79 -18.77 -21.78 11.49
C TYR A 79 -20.18 -22.36 11.40
N ASN A 80 -20.48 -23.20 10.40
CA ASN A 80 -21.80 -23.76 10.16
C ASN A 80 -22.28 -24.66 11.32
N ILE A 81 -21.38 -25.42 11.95
CA ILE A 81 -21.68 -26.23 13.15
C ILE A 81 -22.15 -25.32 14.29
N LEU A 82 -21.41 -24.24 14.57
CA LEU A 82 -21.74 -23.30 15.64
C LEU A 82 -22.97 -22.43 15.31
N ALA A 83 -23.15 -22.06 14.05
CA ALA A 83 -24.31 -21.34 13.55
C ALA A 83 -25.60 -22.13 13.81
N LYS A 84 -25.59 -23.45 13.51
CA LYS A 84 -26.72 -24.35 13.77
C LYS A 84 -27.07 -24.43 15.26
N GLN A 85 -26.09 -24.42 16.16
CA GLN A 85 -26.32 -24.42 17.61
C GLN A 85 -26.99 -23.14 18.12
N LEU A 86 -26.84 -22.03 17.40
CA LEU A 86 -27.43 -20.73 17.73
C LEU A 86 -28.65 -20.37 16.87
N GLY A 87 -29.13 -21.28 16.01
CA GLY A 87 -30.26 -21.02 15.10
C GLY A 87 -29.98 -19.98 14.01
N ARG A 88 -28.72 -19.80 13.62
CA ARG A 88 -28.29 -18.85 12.57
C ARG A 88 -28.23 -19.53 11.20
N PRO A 89 -28.40 -18.78 10.09
CA PRO A 89 -28.34 -19.35 8.75
C PRO A 89 -26.92 -19.87 8.43
N PRO A 90 -26.79 -21.04 7.79
CA PRO A 90 -25.51 -21.55 7.31
C PRO A 90 -25.04 -20.76 6.09
N LEU A 91 -23.73 -20.71 5.88
CA LEU A 91 -23.10 -20.13 4.70
C LEU A 91 -22.66 -21.24 3.73
N LEU A 92 -22.91 -21.02 2.44
CA LEU A 92 -22.39 -21.88 1.38
C LEU A 92 -20.98 -21.46 0.97
N PHE A 93 -20.19 -22.42 0.52
CA PHE A 93 -18.84 -22.14 0.04
C PHE A 93 -18.85 -21.23 -1.20
N THR A 94 -19.77 -21.44 -2.15
CA THR A 94 -19.93 -20.58 -3.33
C THR A 94 -20.21 -19.13 -2.95
N GLN A 95 -21.13 -18.90 -2.01
CA GLN A 95 -21.41 -17.56 -1.46
C GLN A 95 -20.14 -16.93 -0.87
N VAL A 96 -19.33 -17.71 -0.14
CA VAL A 96 -18.06 -17.22 0.43
C VAL A 96 -17.04 -16.85 -0.65
N LEU A 97 -17.02 -17.55 -1.79
CA LEU A 97 -16.16 -17.23 -2.92
C LEU A 97 -16.69 -16.05 -3.75
N GLU A 98 -18.00 -15.91 -3.88
CA GLU A 98 -18.71 -14.84 -4.61
C GLU A 98 -18.56 -13.48 -3.94
N TYR A 99 -18.26 -13.44 -2.64
CA TYR A 99 -17.79 -12.24 -1.92
C TYR A 99 -16.41 -11.81 -2.45
N SER A 100 -16.40 -11.36 -3.69
CA SER A 100 -15.26 -10.83 -4.45
C SER A 100 -14.84 -9.44 -3.97
N PHE A 101 -15.68 -8.78 -3.15
CA PHE A 101 -15.40 -7.49 -2.55
C PHE A 101 -15.26 -7.61 -1.03
N LEU A 102 -14.15 -7.10 -0.50
CA LEU A 102 -13.85 -6.93 0.95
C LEU A 102 -15.05 -6.41 1.75
N THR A 103 -15.85 -5.56 1.12
CA THR A 103 -17.01 -4.90 1.74
C THR A 103 -18.20 -5.81 1.97
N ASP A 104 -18.30 -6.94 1.26
CA ASP A 104 -19.40 -7.89 1.43
C ASP A 104 -19.14 -8.85 2.58
N PHE A 105 -17.87 -9.08 2.92
CA PHE A 105 -17.48 -9.81 4.13
C PHE A 105 -17.53 -8.94 5.39
N ALA A 106 -17.23 -7.65 5.27
CA ALA A 106 -17.41 -6.70 6.37
C ALA A 106 -18.86 -6.69 6.90
N LEU A 107 -19.86 -6.97 6.04
CA LEU A 107 -21.27 -7.12 6.44
C LEU A 107 -21.49 -8.29 7.41
N LEU A 108 -20.67 -9.34 7.35
CA LEU A 108 -20.75 -10.47 8.29
C LEU A 108 -20.23 -10.08 9.69
N CYS A 109 -19.16 -9.27 9.79
CA CYS A 109 -18.63 -8.75 11.07
C CYS A 109 -19.70 -8.01 11.87
N TYR A 110 -20.54 -7.29 11.14
CA TYR A 110 -21.52 -6.38 11.69
C TYR A 110 -22.85 -7.04 12.09
N LEU A 111 -23.00 -8.36 11.94
CA LEU A 111 -24.08 -9.09 12.61
C LEU A 111 -24.03 -8.96 14.15
N ARG A 112 -22.92 -8.46 14.73
CA ARG A 112 -22.82 -8.07 16.15
C ARG A 112 -23.63 -6.82 16.50
N ASN A 113 -23.71 -5.85 15.58
CA ASN A 113 -24.46 -4.61 15.70
C ASN A 113 -25.19 -4.43 14.38
N ASN A 114 -26.42 -4.95 14.25
CA ASN A 114 -27.18 -5.10 12.99
C ASN A 114 -27.22 -3.83 12.10
N ILE A 115 -26.12 -3.52 11.40
CA ILE A 115 -25.97 -2.36 10.51
C ILE A 115 -26.35 -2.70 9.08
N LEU A 116 -26.77 -3.94 8.79
CA LEU A 116 -27.43 -4.29 7.53
C LEU A 116 -28.65 -3.38 7.28
N HIS A 117 -29.26 -2.88 8.35
CA HIS A 117 -30.33 -1.89 8.28
C HIS A 117 -29.86 -0.45 8.05
N LYS A 118 -28.55 -0.17 8.09
CA LYS A 118 -28.03 1.16 7.77
C LYS A 118 -28.01 1.33 6.26
N SER A 119 -28.44 2.49 5.80
CA SER A 119 -28.52 2.85 4.38
C SER A 119 -27.18 2.70 3.66
N TRP A 120 -26.07 3.08 4.29
CA TRP A 120 -24.71 2.98 3.73
C TRP A 120 -24.20 1.53 3.57
N SER A 121 -24.84 0.55 4.21
CA SER A 121 -24.47 -0.86 4.08
C SER A 121 -24.93 -1.48 2.75
N THR A 122 -25.91 -0.86 2.09
CA THR A 122 -26.41 -1.32 0.79
C THR A 122 -25.34 -1.13 -0.29
N PRO A 123 -25.07 -2.15 -1.15
CA PRO A 123 -24.00 -2.09 -2.13
C PRO A 123 -24.09 -0.88 -3.07
N ASN A 124 -25.30 -0.55 -3.52
CA ASN A 124 -25.53 0.58 -4.43
C ASN A 124 -25.21 1.93 -3.78
N ILE A 125 -25.66 2.15 -2.55
CA ILE A 125 -25.38 3.40 -1.81
C ILE A 125 -23.88 3.49 -1.53
N ARG A 126 -23.24 2.39 -1.11
CA ARG A 126 -21.79 2.36 -0.87
C ARG A 126 -20.99 2.69 -2.13
N GLN A 127 -21.31 2.07 -3.27
CA GLN A 127 -20.65 2.37 -4.54
C GLN A 127 -20.85 3.83 -4.96
N ALA A 128 -22.07 4.37 -4.78
CA ALA A 128 -22.36 5.77 -5.06
C ALA A 128 -21.55 6.71 -4.15
N THR A 129 -21.47 6.41 -2.85
CA THR A 129 -20.68 7.17 -1.87
C THR A 129 -19.19 7.15 -2.20
N VAL A 130 -18.63 5.99 -2.57
CA VAL A 130 -17.22 5.88 -2.98
C VAL A 130 -16.96 6.72 -4.22
N LYS A 131 -17.81 6.62 -5.25
CA LYS A 131 -17.69 7.45 -6.46
C LYS A 131 -17.77 8.94 -6.13
N TRP A 132 -18.72 9.34 -5.28
CA TRP A 132 -18.86 10.73 -4.84
C TRP A 132 -17.61 11.22 -4.09
N LEU A 133 -17.08 10.45 -3.14
CA LEU A 133 -15.85 10.77 -2.42
C LEU A 133 -14.65 10.88 -3.37
N LEU A 134 -14.52 9.97 -4.33
CA LEU A 134 -13.45 10.04 -5.34
C LEU A 134 -13.53 11.32 -6.17
N VAL A 135 -14.74 11.79 -6.52
CA VAL A 135 -14.93 13.07 -7.21
C VAL A 135 -14.54 14.25 -6.32
N GLN A 136 -14.88 14.22 -5.03
CA GLN A 136 -14.45 15.25 -4.08
C GLN A 136 -12.92 15.27 -3.91
N CYS A 137 -12.30 14.10 -3.74
CA CYS A 137 -10.85 13.94 -3.68
C CYS A 137 -10.17 14.40 -4.96
N ALA A 138 -10.70 14.07 -6.14
CA ALA A 138 -10.16 14.52 -7.41
C ALA A 138 -10.19 16.06 -7.52
N SER A 139 -11.26 16.70 -7.05
CA SER A 139 -11.37 18.16 -7.05
C SER A 139 -10.31 18.82 -6.14
N GLN A 140 -10.05 18.23 -4.98
CA GLN A 140 -8.99 18.69 -4.07
C GLN A 140 -7.59 18.42 -4.64
N GLU A 141 -7.40 17.26 -5.26
CA GLU A 141 -6.13 16.88 -5.86
C GLU A 141 -5.76 17.79 -7.03
N ILE A 142 -6.73 18.21 -7.85
CA ILE A 142 -6.50 19.22 -8.90
C ILE A 142 -5.94 20.51 -8.29
N HIS A 143 -6.56 21.01 -7.20
CA HIS A 143 -6.08 22.21 -6.53
C HIS A 143 -4.66 22.05 -5.96
N ARG A 144 -4.36 20.89 -5.39
CA ARG A 144 -3.02 20.57 -4.89
C ARG A 144 -1.99 20.49 -6.02
N LEU A 145 -2.34 19.83 -7.12
CA LEU A 145 -1.49 19.70 -8.29
C LEU A 145 -1.20 21.06 -8.93
N ASP A 146 -2.16 21.99 -8.96
CA ASP A 146 -1.91 23.34 -9.46
C ASP A 146 -0.79 24.05 -8.68
N ILE A 147 -0.77 23.88 -7.34
CA ILE A 147 0.29 24.43 -6.48
C ILE A 147 1.62 23.73 -6.75
N GLU A 148 1.62 22.40 -6.83
CA GLU A 148 2.84 21.61 -7.07
C GLU A 148 3.43 21.89 -8.46
N ILE A 149 2.60 21.97 -9.50
CA ILE A 149 2.99 22.35 -10.87
C ILE A 149 3.65 23.72 -10.87
N HIS A 150 3.04 24.71 -10.23
CA HIS A 150 3.63 26.06 -10.14
C HIS A 150 4.96 26.07 -9.39
N ARG A 151 5.09 25.27 -8.32
CA ARG A 151 6.36 25.13 -7.56
C ARG A 151 7.45 24.49 -8.41
N VAL A 152 7.15 23.40 -9.11
CA VAL A 152 8.11 22.73 -9.99
C VAL A 152 8.52 23.65 -11.13
N TRP A 153 7.55 24.32 -11.77
CA TRP A 153 7.82 25.31 -12.82
C TRP A 153 8.77 26.41 -12.32
N SER A 154 8.46 27.00 -11.16
CA SER A 154 9.28 28.06 -10.57
C SER A 154 10.68 27.55 -10.19
N ALA A 155 10.77 26.35 -9.59
CA ALA A 155 12.05 25.76 -9.21
C ALA A 155 12.95 25.56 -10.43
N VAL A 156 12.43 24.99 -11.52
CA VAL A 156 13.22 24.78 -12.74
C VAL A 156 13.77 26.09 -13.32
N HIS A 157 12.96 27.15 -13.33
CA HIS A 157 13.37 28.45 -13.90
C HIS A 157 14.28 29.27 -12.98
N LEU A 158 14.20 29.09 -11.67
CA LEU A 158 14.99 29.85 -10.69
C LEU A 158 16.27 29.13 -10.27
N GLU A 159 16.27 27.79 -10.22
CA GLU A 159 17.41 26.99 -9.77
C GLU A 159 18.59 27.12 -10.73
N VAL A 160 18.35 27.12 -12.05
CA VAL A 160 19.44 27.19 -13.06
C VAL A 160 20.28 28.47 -12.93
N PRO A 161 19.71 29.70 -12.93
CA PRO A 161 20.49 30.93 -12.73
C PRO A 161 21.25 30.96 -11.39
N ILE A 162 20.65 30.42 -10.32
CA ILE A 162 21.29 30.37 -9.00
C ILE A 162 22.51 29.43 -9.03
N LEU A 163 22.37 28.27 -9.66
CA LEU A 163 23.46 27.31 -9.80
C LEU A 163 24.58 27.85 -10.69
N GLU A 164 24.26 28.56 -11.77
CA GLU A 164 25.25 29.21 -12.63
C GLU A 164 26.06 30.27 -11.87
N LEU A 165 25.40 31.14 -11.10
CA LEU A 165 26.07 32.12 -10.23
C LEU A 165 26.96 31.45 -9.18
N ALA A 166 26.50 30.34 -8.59
CA ALA A 166 27.29 29.58 -7.64
C ALA A 166 28.54 28.95 -8.28
N ILE A 167 28.43 28.44 -9.52
CA ILE A 167 29.56 27.91 -10.30
C ILE A 167 30.57 29.03 -10.61
N GLU A 168 30.11 30.21 -10.98
CA GLU A 168 31.01 31.35 -11.22
C GLU A 168 31.72 31.81 -9.93
N ALA A 169 31.02 31.78 -8.80
CA ALA A 169 31.59 32.12 -7.51
C ALA A 169 32.65 31.10 -7.04
N THR A 170 32.45 29.80 -7.28
CA THR A 170 33.45 28.76 -6.96
C THR A 170 34.67 28.84 -7.88
N LYS A 171 34.49 29.16 -9.16
CA LYS A 171 35.61 29.47 -10.08
C LYS A 171 36.43 30.66 -9.58
N ARG A 172 35.77 31.73 -9.13
CA ARG A 172 36.45 32.93 -8.57
C ARG A 172 37.25 32.62 -7.30
N ARG A 173 36.86 31.60 -6.52
CA ARG A 173 37.60 31.14 -5.33
C ARG A 173 38.79 30.23 -5.65
N GLY A 174 38.97 29.82 -6.91
CA GLY A 174 40.07 28.94 -7.33
C GLY A 174 39.80 27.44 -7.17
N GLU A 175 38.56 27.05 -6.85
CA GLU A 175 38.16 25.65 -6.66
C GLU A 175 37.70 25.00 -7.99
N GLU A 176 38.64 24.83 -8.92
CA GLU A 176 38.33 24.42 -10.32
C GLU A 176 37.67 23.04 -10.41
N LEU A 177 38.11 22.06 -9.60
CA LEU A 177 37.55 20.70 -9.62
C LEU A 177 36.08 20.68 -9.16
N LEU A 178 35.74 21.46 -8.13
CA LEU A 178 34.37 21.57 -7.63
C LEU A 178 33.49 22.27 -8.67
N ALA A 179 33.96 23.36 -9.27
CA ALA A 179 33.25 24.05 -10.35
C ALA A 179 33.01 23.13 -11.57
N CYS A 180 34.00 22.32 -11.95
CA CYS A 180 33.87 21.33 -13.02
C CYS A 180 32.79 20.28 -12.69
N LYS A 181 32.79 19.75 -11.45
CA LYS A 181 31.78 18.79 -10.99
C LYS A 181 30.38 19.40 -10.97
N MET A 182 30.22 20.61 -10.41
CA MET A 182 28.95 21.33 -10.39
C MET A 182 28.41 21.58 -11.81
N THR A 183 29.28 21.97 -12.74
CA THR A 183 28.92 22.16 -14.16
C THR A 183 28.44 20.86 -14.80
N ALA A 184 29.09 19.73 -14.51
CA ALA A 184 28.67 18.43 -15.01
C ALA A 184 27.30 17.99 -14.46
N GLU A 185 27.02 18.24 -13.17
CA GLU A 185 25.71 17.94 -12.58
C GLU A 185 24.61 18.87 -13.13
N LEU A 186 24.90 20.16 -13.33
CA LEU A 186 23.95 21.09 -13.97
C LEU A 186 23.55 20.61 -15.38
N LYS A 187 24.52 20.14 -16.18
CA LYS A 187 24.26 19.57 -17.51
C LYS A 187 23.35 18.34 -17.47
N LYS A 188 23.49 17.48 -16.46
CA LYS A 188 22.60 16.32 -16.29
C LYS A 188 21.19 16.74 -15.93
N LYS A 189 21.06 17.70 -15.00
CA LYS A 189 19.76 18.26 -14.60
C LYS A 189 19.02 18.87 -15.77
N TRP A 190 19.72 19.56 -16.67
CA TRP A 190 19.12 20.23 -17.82
C TRP A 190 18.22 19.33 -18.69
N TRP A 191 18.60 18.07 -18.90
CA TRP A 191 17.75 17.13 -19.66
C TRP A 191 16.46 16.76 -18.94
N VAL A 192 16.53 16.59 -17.62
CA VAL A 192 15.35 16.32 -16.78
C VAL A 192 14.44 17.55 -16.76
N ASP A 193 15.02 18.72 -16.55
CA ASP A 193 14.31 20.00 -16.50
C ASP A 193 13.62 20.30 -17.84
N ALA A 194 14.30 20.06 -18.96
CA ALA A 194 13.71 20.19 -20.30
C ALA A 194 12.50 19.27 -20.49
N ARG A 195 12.60 18.01 -20.04
CA ARG A 195 11.49 17.07 -20.10
C ARG A 195 10.34 17.46 -19.18
N LEU A 196 10.64 17.95 -17.98
CA LEU A 196 9.63 18.45 -17.04
C LEU A 196 8.90 19.66 -17.63
N CYS A 197 9.61 20.63 -18.20
CA CYS A 197 9.02 21.79 -18.88
C CYS A 197 8.11 21.37 -20.04
N GLU A 198 8.51 20.38 -20.84
CA GLU A 198 7.67 19.84 -21.92
C GLU A 198 6.38 19.21 -21.37
N CYS A 199 6.49 18.36 -20.35
CA CYS A 199 5.33 17.74 -19.70
C CYS A 199 4.39 18.78 -19.08
N LEU A 200 4.94 19.79 -18.39
CA LEU A 200 4.16 20.88 -17.80
C LEU A 200 3.45 21.72 -18.86
N ALA A 201 4.11 21.98 -20.00
CA ALA A 201 3.50 22.67 -21.13
C ALA A 201 2.36 21.85 -21.78
N GLN A 202 2.49 20.52 -21.82
CA GLN A 202 1.42 19.63 -22.27
C GLN A 202 0.23 19.64 -21.28
N LEU A 203 0.51 19.60 -19.97
CA LEU A 203 -0.53 19.69 -18.93
C LEU A 203 -1.32 21.00 -19.02
N ALA A 204 -0.65 22.13 -19.23
CA ALA A 204 -1.31 23.42 -19.36
C ALA A 204 -2.21 23.54 -20.61
N ARG A 205 -2.09 22.64 -21.59
CA ARG A 205 -2.96 22.57 -22.76
C ARG A 205 -4.20 21.71 -22.55
N LEU A 206 -4.28 20.96 -21.44
CA LEU A 206 -5.43 20.10 -21.17
C LEU A 206 -6.68 20.93 -20.87
N PRO A 207 -7.85 20.50 -21.38
CA PRO A 207 -9.11 21.15 -21.04
C PRO A 207 -9.40 20.99 -19.55
N GLY A 208 -9.60 22.11 -18.85
CA GLY A 208 -9.86 22.13 -17.41
C GLY A 208 -8.63 22.37 -16.53
N PHE A 209 -7.47 22.69 -17.11
CA PHE A 209 -6.33 23.17 -16.33
C PHE A 209 -6.63 24.52 -15.66
N SER A 210 -6.49 24.59 -14.34
CA SER A 210 -6.74 25.78 -13.51
C SER A 210 -5.47 26.41 -12.94
N GLY A 211 -4.32 25.73 -13.06
CA GLY A 211 -3.04 26.21 -12.59
C GLY A 211 -2.46 27.37 -13.41
N THR A 212 -1.32 27.89 -12.95
CA THR A 212 -0.64 29.02 -13.58
C THR A 212 0.82 28.66 -13.83
N LEU A 213 1.30 28.91 -15.05
CA LEU A 213 2.72 28.77 -15.45
C LEU A 213 3.41 30.13 -15.52
N LEU A 214 3.23 30.95 -14.49
CA LEU A 214 4.00 32.18 -14.33
C LEU A 214 5.17 31.88 -13.40
N THR A 215 6.34 32.39 -13.73
CA THR A 215 7.51 32.24 -12.87
C THR A 215 7.31 33.06 -11.61
N ALA A 216 7.33 32.43 -10.43
CA ALA A 216 7.21 33.14 -9.18
C ALA A 216 8.39 34.11 -8.97
N THR A 217 8.10 35.30 -8.44
CA THR A 217 9.14 36.19 -7.91
C THR A 217 9.48 35.73 -6.49
N CYS A 218 10.71 35.28 -6.25
CA CYS A 218 11.15 34.94 -4.90
C CYS A 218 11.17 36.18 -4.01
N VAL A 219 10.38 36.17 -2.94
CA VAL A 219 10.46 37.16 -1.86
C VAL A 219 11.79 36.93 -1.12
N GLY A 220 12.82 37.68 -1.51
CA GLY A 220 14.18 37.56 -0.99
C GLY A 220 15.28 38.05 -1.95
N GLN A 221 15.00 38.15 -3.24
CA GLN A 221 15.98 38.64 -4.25
C GLN A 221 16.16 40.17 -4.29
N ALA A 222 15.57 40.93 -3.36
CA ALA A 222 15.81 42.37 -3.22
C ALA A 222 17.04 42.71 -2.35
N GLY A 223 17.81 41.71 -1.90
CA GLY A 223 19.09 41.90 -1.22
C GLY A 223 20.20 41.20 -1.98
N ASP A 224 21.29 41.91 -2.24
CA ASP A 224 22.47 41.45 -2.97
C ASP A 224 22.88 40.00 -2.64
N PRO A 225 23.07 39.12 -3.65
CA PRO A 225 23.54 37.75 -3.45
C PRO A 225 24.99 37.65 -2.97
N ALA A 226 25.71 38.78 -2.88
CA ALA A 226 27.10 38.84 -2.46
C ALA A 226 27.32 38.88 -0.93
N ALA A 227 26.27 39.10 -0.13
CA ALA A 227 26.43 39.42 1.30
C ALA A 227 26.19 38.25 2.28
N GLN A 228 25.76 37.07 1.83
CA GLN A 228 25.32 36.00 2.76
C GLN A 228 26.25 34.78 2.88
N LEU A 229 27.43 34.81 2.26
CA LEU A 229 28.48 33.81 2.47
C LEU A 229 29.61 34.38 3.34
N SER A 230 29.27 34.86 4.53
CA SER A 230 30.24 35.09 5.60
C SER A 230 29.79 34.39 6.87
N HIS A 231 29.81 33.05 6.86
CA HIS A 231 29.91 32.30 8.12
C HIS A 231 31.37 31.92 8.30
N GLN A 232 32.02 32.62 9.23
CA GLN A 232 33.35 32.29 9.73
C GLN A 232 33.30 30.89 10.36
N VAL A 233 34.23 30.03 9.96
CA VAL A 233 34.56 28.78 10.66
C VAL A 233 35.63 29.11 11.70
N PRO A 234 35.40 28.90 13.01
CA PRO A 234 36.47 28.93 13.99
C PRO A 234 37.27 27.62 13.96
N ALA A 235 38.58 27.76 14.03
CA ALA A 235 39.55 26.66 14.04
C ALA A 235 39.61 25.93 15.40
N HIS A 236 39.70 24.60 15.29
CA HIS A 236 40.32 23.57 16.16
C HIS A 236 40.29 23.66 17.70
N GLY A 237 39.91 22.52 18.30
CA GLY A 237 40.30 22.06 19.65
C GLY A 237 40.09 20.55 19.76
N GLU A 238 41.04 19.87 20.39
CA GLU A 238 41.39 18.44 20.30
C GLU A 238 40.50 17.46 21.09
N ASP A 239 40.67 16.17 20.75
CA ASP A 239 40.43 14.91 21.49
C ASP A 239 39.02 14.56 22.03
N ASP A 240 38.47 13.41 21.61
CA ASP A 240 38.48 12.19 22.43
C ASP A 240 37.87 10.99 21.68
N ALA A 241 38.34 9.80 22.03
CA ALA A 241 38.05 8.51 21.42
C ALA A 241 36.63 7.97 21.70
N LEU A 242 36.14 7.08 20.82
CA LEU A 242 35.68 5.69 21.13
C LEU A 242 34.53 5.19 20.23
N SER A 243 34.81 4.04 19.60
CA SER A 243 33.90 2.88 19.44
C SER A 243 32.77 2.94 18.39
N GLU A 244 33.09 2.56 17.15
CA GLU A 244 32.14 1.89 16.26
C GLU A 244 31.98 0.43 16.70
N LYS A 245 30.74 0.03 17.00
CA LYS A 245 30.34 -1.37 17.08
C LYS A 245 29.57 -1.71 15.81
N GLU A 246 30.27 -2.34 14.87
CA GLU A 246 29.65 -3.20 13.88
C GLU A 246 29.11 -4.44 14.60
N VAL A 247 27.85 -4.77 14.36
CA VAL A 247 27.31 -6.12 14.61
C VAL A 247 27.17 -6.77 13.25
N GLY A 248 28.09 -7.71 12.99
CA GLY A 248 27.98 -8.66 11.91
C GLY A 248 26.95 -9.75 12.24
N GLU A 249 26.32 -10.27 11.20
CA GLU A 249 25.91 -11.66 11.12
C GLU A 249 26.56 -12.24 9.86
N GLU A 250 27.61 -13.04 10.07
CA GLU A 250 28.15 -13.98 9.10
C GLU A 250 27.45 -15.34 9.23
N GLY A 251 27.41 -16.06 8.10
CA GLY A 251 27.20 -17.51 8.01
C GLY A 251 26.05 -17.87 7.07
N GLU A 252 26.23 -18.54 5.93
CA GLU A 252 27.38 -19.31 5.45
C GLU A 252 27.17 -19.61 3.94
N VAL A 253 28.28 -19.80 3.23
CA VAL A 253 28.42 -19.94 1.76
C VAL A 253 28.52 -21.42 1.36
N GLY A 254 28.06 -21.74 0.14
CA GLY A 254 28.49 -22.90 -0.66
C GLY A 254 27.31 -23.58 -1.36
N GLU A 255 27.26 -23.87 -2.65
CA GLU A 255 28.32 -24.06 -3.65
C GLU A 255 27.83 -23.75 -5.08
N GLU A 256 28.82 -23.76 -5.95
CA GLU A 256 28.98 -23.38 -7.35
C GLU A 256 27.98 -23.94 -8.39
N GLY A 257 27.64 -23.06 -9.34
CA GLY A 257 27.70 -23.27 -10.80
C GLY A 257 27.30 -24.61 -11.41
N GLU A 258 26.15 -24.61 -12.11
CA GLU A 258 26.03 -25.37 -13.36
C GLU A 258 25.17 -24.59 -14.36
N GLU A 259 25.78 -24.24 -15.50
CA GLU A 259 25.16 -23.67 -16.69
C GLU A 259 24.32 -24.77 -17.37
N GLY A 260 23.15 -25.05 -16.83
CA GLY A 260 22.15 -25.95 -17.40
C GLY A 260 21.16 -25.18 -18.27
N LYS A 261 21.28 -25.33 -19.59
CA LYS A 261 20.26 -24.93 -20.56
C LYS A 261 19.08 -25.91 -20.41
N GLU A 262 18.26 -25.71 -19.39
CA GLU A 262 17.06 -26.53 -19.17
C GLU A 262 15.93 -25.98 -20.04
N ASP A 263 15.63 -26.74 -21.08
CA ASP A 263 14.44 -26.59 -21.90
C ASP A 263 13.21 -26.44 -21.00
N LEU A 264 12.40 -25.42 -21.28
CA LEU A 264 11.16 -25.14 -20.58
C LEU A 264 10.24 -26.37 -20.67
N ASP A 265 10.20 -27.17 -19.60
CA ASP A 265 9.34 -28.34 -19.51
C ASP A 265 7.89 -27.97 -19.82
N ASN A 266 7.40 -28.54 -20.91
CA ASN A 266 6.04 -28.45 -21.44
C ASN A 266 4.96 -28.92 -20.42
N GLU A 267 5.39 -29.52 -19.31
CA GLU A 267 4.55 -29.97 -18.19
C GLU A 267 4.22 -28.85 -17.19
N GLN A 268 4.95 -27.72 -17.19
CA GLN A 268 4.66 -26.59 -16.31
C GLN A 268 3.64 -25.61 -16.91
N VAL A 269 3.56 -25.54 -18.24
CA VAL A 269 2.56 -24.74 -18.97
C VAL A 269 1.17 -25.35 -18.77
N THR A 270 1.09 -26.68 -18.74
CA THR A 270 -0.17 -27.41 -18.53
C THR A 270 -0.73 -27.22 -17.12
N GLU A 271 0.10 -27.09 -16.07
CA GLU A 271 -0.40 -26.82 -14.71
C GLU A 271 -1.03 -25.43 -14.56
N VAL A 272 -0.50 -24.42 -15.25
CA VAL A 272 -1.03 -23.05 -15.21
C VAL A 272 -2.33 -22.96 -16.00
N GLU A 273 -2.42 -23.64 -17.15
CA GLU A 273 -3.67 -23.79 -17.91
C GLU A 273 -4.70 -24.61 -17.14
N GLN A 274 -4.31 -25.71 -16.49
CA GLN A 274 -5.19 -26.50 -15.62
C GLN A 274 -5.69 -25.70 -14.43
N LEU A 275 -4.89 -24.77 -13.89
CA LEU A 275 -5.36 -23.90 -12.80
C LEU A 275 -6.25 -22.78 -13.31
N ALA A 276 -5.95 -22.17 -14.46
CA ALA A 276 -6.86 -21.24 -15.13
C ALA A 276 -8.20 -21.91 -15.49
N GLN A 277 -8.16 -23.20 -15.86
CA GLN A 277 -9.32 -24.05 -16.12
C GLN A 277 -10.10 -24.36 -14.82
N VAL A 278 -9.42 -24.72 -13.73
CA VAL A 278 -10.07 -24.88 -12.40
C VAL A 278 -10.74 -23.57 -11.95
N PHE A 279 -10.13 -22.42 -12.25
CA PHE A 279 -10.72 -21.11 -11.95
C PHE A 279 -11.85 -20.69 -12.90
N SER A 280 -11.88 -21.17 -14.15
CA SER A 280 -12.98 -20.94 -15.08
C SER A 280 -14.19 -21.85 -14.76
N GLU A 281 -13.93 -23.09 -14.34
CA GLU A 281 -14.94 -24.04 -13.85
C GLU A 281 -15.56 -23.57 -12.52
N LEU A 282 -14.77 -22.99 -11.62
CA LEU A 282 -15.26 -22.35 -10.39
C LEU A 282 -16.11 -21.09 -10.62
N LYS A 283 -16.14 -20.55 -11.84
CA LYS A 283 -16.90 -19.35 -12.23
C LYS A 283 -18.21 -19.70 -12.98
N THR A 284 -18.41 -20.97 -13.31
CA THR A 284 -19.52 -21.46 -14.15
C THR A 284 -20.43 -22.48 -13.44
N SER A 285 -20.12 -22.86 -12.19
CA SER A 285 -21.00 -23.58 -11.27
C SER A 285 -21.53 -22.67 -10.17
#